data_AF-A0A4Z2I8D3-F1
#
_entry.id   AF-A0A4Z2I8D3-F1
#
_cell.length_a   1.000
_cell.length_b   1.000
_cell.length_c   1.000
_cell.angle_alpha   90.00
_cell.angle_beta   90.00
_cell.angle_gamma   90.00
#
_symmetry.space_group_name_H-M   'P 1'
#
loop_
_entity.id
_entity.type
_entity.pdbx_description
1 polymer ?
#
loop_
_entity_poly.entity_id
_entity_poly.type
_entity_poly.pdbx_seq_one_letter_code
_entity_poly.pdbx_strand_id
1 'polypeptide(L)'
;MEFVKLLQPAQDLDRADARKIQDLMTQLEQSSKRHTHLLIKNVKYSEELKSQKELIKDLQNKNTAFEKTFRDQGVGTEDSEELKVLISQMQETIQSITEKAASSTGKITNLKLKLQESESRKLDLVKKNDKLCDQVECQIQLLKQNNHVWQNRYDIVQRAIKDLNVQHEVNVSQLEDKIQSLTPKVPNRADKPELISPSNQAWQNKCNALEEKSVRDLAVQEKKLETLNVEHQVLLTQSNQAWQNKCNALEEKCVRDLDVQEKKLETLNVEHQVLLSIRNQAWQNMCNSLEEKGVRNLAIQEEKSETLKVKHQVLVCQLEEEIQSLTERCASSNDEIIQVRYENVLLEDICLNQKKKNLGTFGRKMQDRETELEKMKQKMLATRVTPSADGL
;
A
#
# COMPACT_ATOMS: atom_id res chain seq x y z
N MET A 1 -33.82 47.06 23.78
CA MET A 1 -34.19 45.63 23.59
C MET A 1 -33.90 45.10 22.17
N GLU A 2 -33.25 45.87 21.27
CA GLU A 2 -32.97 45.42 19.88
C GLU A 2 -31.56 44.84 19.65
N PHE A 3 -30.62 45.01 20.59
CA PHE A 3 -29.22 44.61 20.39
C PHE A 3 -28.94 43.10 20.46
N VAL A 4 -29.82 42.31 21.10
CA VAL A 4 -29.61 40.85 21.25
C VAL A 4 -29.89 40.09 19.94
N LYS A 5 -30.72 40.63 19.04
CA LYS A 5 -31.04 40.00 17.76
C LYS A 5 -29.93 40.09 16.71
N LEU A 6 -28.94 40.98 16.88
CA LEU A 6 -27.85 41.17 15.90
C LEU A 6 -26.62 40.27 16.15
N LEU A 7 -26.46 39.71 17.35
CA LEU A 7 -25.31 38.87 17.71
C LEU A 7 -25.56 37.36 17.56
N GLN A 8 -26.83 36.94 17.47
CA GLN A 8 -27.22 35.54 17.30
C GLN A 8 -26.81 34.90 15.95
N PRO A 9 -26.83 35.60 14.80
CA PRO A 9 -26.43 35.00 13.51
C PRO A 9 -24.92 34.69 13.42
N ALA A 10 -24.07 35.42 14.15
CA ALA A 10 -22.63 35.30 14.03
C ALA A 10 -22.08 34.01 14.66
N GLN A 11 -22.65 33.55 15.79
CA GLN A 11 -22.23 32.29 16.44
C GLN A 11 -22.67 31.03 15.67
N ASP A 12 -23.79 31.09 14.97
CA ASP A 12 -24.28 29.96 14.17
C ASP A 12 -23.54 29.85 12.82
N LEU A 13 -23.08 30.97 12.25
CA LEU A 13 -22.22 30.97 11.06
C LEU A 13 -20.86 30.30 11.35
N ASP A 14 -20.21 30.68 12.46
CA ASP A 14 -18.87 30.18 12.83
C ASP A 14 -18.89 28.66 13.06
N ARG A 15 -19.98 28.15 13.65
CA ARG A 15 -20.16 26.71 13.91
C ARG A 15 -20.52 25.93 12.65
N ALA A 16 -21.21 26.53 11.69
CA ALA A 16 -21.56 25.91 10.41
C ALA A 16 -20.34 25.83 9.48
N ASP A 17 -19.57 26.92 9.38
CA ASP A 17 -18.35 26.98 8.59
C ASP A 17 -17.26 26.05 9.15
N ALA A 18 -17.09 25.98 10.48
CA ALA A 18 -16.18 25.02 11.11
C ALA A 18 -16.55 23.56 10.82
N ARG A 19 -17.84 23.19 10.88
CA ARG A 19 -18.29 21.83 10.51
C ARG A 19 -18.03 21.53 9.04
N LYS A 20 -18.27 22.51 8.16
CA LYS A 20 -18.05 22.36 6.72
C LYS A 20 -16.57 22.15 6.39
N ILE A 21 -15.67 22.86 7.07
CA ILE A 21 -14.22 22.64 6.97
C ILE A 21 -13.86 21.24 7.47
N GLN A 22 -14.37 20.82 8.63
CA GLN A 22 -14.11 19.48 9.17
C GLN A 22 -14.59 18.36 8.23
N ASP A 23 -15.76 18.52 7.62
CA ASP A 23 -16.30 17.58 6.65
C ASP A 23 -15.43 17.52 5.39
N LEU A 24 -14.96 18.67 4.88
CA LEU A 24 -14.07 18.70 3.72
C LEU A 24 -12.70 18.08 4.03
N MET A 25 -12.15 18.32 5.21
CA MET A 25 -10.90 17.67 5.65
C MET A 25 -11.07 16.15 5.73
N THR A 26 -12.19 15.68 6.29
CA THR A 26 -12.50 14.25 6.36
C THR A 26 -12.64 13.65 4.97
N GLN A 27 -13.32 14.33 4.04
CA GLN A 27 -13.43 13.90 2.65
C GLN A 27 -12.08 13.86 1.93
N LEU A 28 -11.22 14.86 2.16
CA LEU A 28 -9.87 14.92 1.61
C LEU A 28 -9.00 13.77 2.11
N GLU A 29 -9.08 13.46 3.41
CA GLU A 29 -8.35 12.35 4.02
C GLU A 29 -8.81 11.00 3.44
N GLN A 30 -10.11 10.78 3.35
CA GLN A 30 -10.67 9.57 2.72
C GLN A 30 -10.32 9.46 1.24
N SER A 31 -10.27 10.58 0.52
CA SER A 31 -9.84 10.64 -0.88
C SER A 31 -8.36 10.28 -1.01
N SER A 32 -7.51 10.81 -0.13
CA SER A 32 -6.08 10.50 -0.05
C SER A 32 -5.81 9.01 0.22
N LYS A 33 -6.55 8.41 1.17
CA LYS A 33 -6.47 6.97 1.47
C LYS A 33 -6.86 6.13 0.25
N ARG A 34 -7.96 6.49 -0.43
CA ARG A 34 -8.40 5.83 -1.67
C ARG A 34 -7.36 5.93 -2.79
N HIS A 35 -6.79 7.10 -3.00
CA HIS A 35 -5.74 7.33 -3.99
C HIS A 35 -4.49 6.49 -3.72
N THR A 36 -4.03 6.45 -2.46
CA THR A 36 -2.88 5.63 -2.04
C THR A 36 -3.12 4.14 -2.31
N HIS A 37 -4.31 3.62 -2.01
CA HIS A 37 -4.68 2.24 -2.30
C HIS A 37 -4.67 1.92 -3.80
N LEU A 38 -5.14 2.84 -4.63
CA LEU A 38 -5.10 2.70 -6.09
C LEU A 38 -3.67 2.68 -6.63
N LEU A 39 -2.77 3.52 -6.11
CA LEU A 39 -1.35 3.51 -6.45
C LEU A 39 -0.69 2.16 -6.14
N ILE A 40 -0.90 1.64 -4.93
CA ILE A 40 -0.35 0.33 -4.52
C ILE A 40 -0.82 -0.78 -5.45
N LYS A 41 -2.12 -0.82 -5.79
CA LYS A 41 -2.65 -1.79 -6.75
C LYS A 41 -2.01 -1.64 -8.13
N ASN A 42 -1.86 -0.42 -8.62
CA ASN A 42 -1.27 -0.15 -9.94
C ASN A 42 0.20 -0.62 -10.00
N VAL A 43 1.01 -0.31 -8.99
CA VAL A 43 2.39 -0.79 -8.88
C VAL A 43 2.44 -2.33 -8.93
N LYS A 44 1.63 -3.00 -8.10
CA LYS A 44 1.58 -4.47 -8.07
C LYS A 44 1.23 -5.09 -9.43
N TYR A 45 0.20 -4.57 -10.10
CA TYR A 45 -0.17 -5.06 -11.44
C TYR A 45 0.88 -4.75 -12.51
N SER A 46 1.57 -3.62 -12.40
CA SER A 46 2.66 -3.26 -13.32
C SER A 46 3.85 -4.21 -13.18
N GLU A 47 4.21 -4.59 -11.96
CA GLU A 47 5.26 -5.58 -11.69
C GLU A 47 4.86 -6.96 -12.22
N GLU A 48 3.62 -7.40 -11.97
CA GLU A 48 3.10 -8.66 -12.48
C GLU A 48 3.11 -8.71 -14.03
N LEU A 49 2.70 -7.62 -14.69
CA LEU A 49 2.76 -7.51 -16.14
C LEU A 49 4.20 -7.57 -16.66
N LYS A 50 5.16 -6.95 -15.95
CA LYS A 50 6.58 -7.00 -16.31
C LYS A 50 7.10 -8.44 -16.24
N SER A 51 6.80 -9.16 -15.17
CA SER A 51 7.15 -10.58 -15.01
C SER A 51 6.53 -11.46 -16.09
N GLN A 52 5.26 -11.21 -16.45
CA GLN A 52 4.59 -11.94 -17.55
C GLN A 52 5.28 -11.68 -18.89
N LYS A 53 5.67 -10.43 -19.19
CA LYS A 53 6.37 -10.09 -20.45
C LYS A 53 7.74 -10.76 -20.57
N GLU A 54 8.51 -10.80 -19.48
CA GLU A 54 9.80 -11.51 -19.48
C GLU A 54 9.62 -13.02 -19.66
N LEU A 55 8.61 -13.62 -19.03
CA LEU A 55 8.30 -15.04 -19.23
C LEU A 55 7.92 -15.36 -20.68
N ILE A 56 7.09 -14.52 -21.31
CA ILE A 56 6.74 -14.67 -22.73
C ILE A 56 8.01 -14.62 -23.59
N LYS A 57 8.89 -13.66 -23.33
CA LYS A 57 10.15 -13.49 -24.07
C LYS A 57 11.08 -14.71 -23.92
N ASP A 58 11.22 -15.25 -22.71
CA ASP A 58 12.03 -16.45 -22.45
C ASP A 58 11.45 -17.69 -23.17
N LEU A 59 10.12 -17.87 -23.11
CA LEU A 59 9.44 -18.96 -23.82
C LEU A 59 9.58 -18.85 -25.34
N GLN A 60 9.49 -17.64 -25.89
CA GLN A 60 9.71 -17.39 -27.32
C GLN A 60 11.15 -17.71 -27.73
N ASN A 61 12.14 -17.27 -26.96
CA ASN A 61 13.55 -17.58 -27.22
C ASN A 61 13.83 -19.10 -27.18
N LYS A 62 13.27 -19.80 -26.19
CA LYS A 62 13.36 -21.27 -26.09
C LYS A 62 12.71 -21.95 -27.29
N ASN A 63 11.53 -21.47 -27.73
CA ASN A 63 10.87 -22.00 -28.92
C ASN A 63 11.73 -21.83 -30.18
N THR A 64 12.29 -20.63 -30.39
CA THR A 64 13.18 -20.36 -31.53
C THR A 64 14.46 -21.19 -31.48
N ALA A 65 15.06 -21.37 -30.30
CA ALA A 65 16.23 -22.22 -30.13
C ALA A 65 15.90 -23.69 -30.42
N PHE A 66 14.75 -24.18 -29.94
CA PHE A 66 14.27 -25.53 -30.20
C PHE A 66 14.07 -25.76 -31.71
N GLU A 67 13.33 -24.89 -32.39
CA GLU A 67 13.13 -24.98 -33.85
C GLU A 67 14.44 -24.94 -34.64
N LYS A 68 15.42 -24.12 -34.21
CA LYS A 68 16.74 -24.04 -34.85
C LYS A 68 17.52 -25.35 -34.69
N THR A 69 17.60 -25.87 -33.47
CA THR A 69 18.33 -27.12 -33.16
C THR A 69 17.76 -28.28 -33.98
N PHE A 70 16.44 -28.31 -34.18
CA PHE A 70 15.77 -29.29 -35.03
C PHE A 70 16.11 -29.15 -36.52
N ARG A 71 16.05 -27.93 -37.06
CA ARG A 71 16.48 -27.67 -38.45
C ARG A 71 17.92 -28.11 -38.69
N ASP A 72 18.81 -27.82 -37.74
CA ASP A 72 20.23 -28.14 -37.83
C ASP A 72 20.53 -29.65 -37.75
N GLN A 73 19.64 -30.46 -37.15
CA GLN A 73 19.78 -31.92 -37.03
C GLN A 73 19.27 -32.72 -38.25
N GLY A 74 18.66 -32.07 -39.24
CA GLY A 74 18.20 -32.73 -40.48
C GLY A 74 17.07 -33.76 -40.29
N VAL A 75 16.48 -33.84 -39.09
CA VAL A 75 15.31 -34.66 -38.82
C VAL A 75 14.11 -33.93 -39.42
N GLY A 76 13.55 -34.45 -40.51
CA GLY A 76 12.37 -33.89 -41.15
C GLY A 76 11.27 -33.69 -40.11
N THR A 77 10.79 -32.45 -39.97
CA THR A 77 9.78 -32.05 -38.99
C THR A 77 8.41 -32.71 -39.19
N GLU A 78 8.26 -33.51 -40.24
CA GLU A 78 6.98 -34.08 -40.67
C GLU A 78 6.62 -35.41 -39.98
N ASP A 79 7.61 -36.18 -39.49
CA ASP A 79 7.38 -37.56 -39.02
C ASP A 79 7.38 -37.76 -37.49
N SER A 80 7.75 -36.75 -36.70
CA SER A 80 7.79 -36.86 -35.23
C SER A 80 6.53 -36.28 -34.58
N GLU A 81 5.54 -37.14 -34.33
CA GLU A 81 4.25 -36.76 -33.75
C GLU A 81 4.35 -36.22 -32.31
N GLU A 82 5.30 -36.73 -31.52
CA GLU A 82 5.62 -36.20 -30.18
C GLU A 82 6.08 -34.74 -30.23
N LEU A 83 6.80 -34.36 -31.28
CA LEU A 83 7.30 -33.01 -31.47
C LEU A 83 6.18 -32.02 -31.77
N LYS A 84 5.25 -32.43 -32.65
CA LYS A 84 4.05 -31.62 -32.96
C LYS A 84 3.21 -31.39 -31.72
N VAL A 85 3.09 -32.39 -30.83
CA VAL A 85 2.40 -32.27 -29.55
C VAL A 85 3.12 -31.27 -28.64
N LEU A 86 4.44 -31.37 -28.48
CA LEU A 86 5.22 -30.45 -27.63
C LEU A 86 5.13 -28.99 -28.11
N ILE A 87 5.28 -28.77 -29.42
CA ILE A 87 5.15 -27.44 -30.04
C ILE A 87 3.75 -26.88 -29.83
N SER A 88 2.70 -27.70 -30.01
CA SER A 88 1.31 -27.28 -29.78
C SER A 88 1.07 -26.90 -28.32
N GLN A 89 1.57 -27.69 -27.36
CA GLN A 89 1.48 -27.37 -25.93
C GLN A 89 2.21 -26.07 -25.55
N MET A 90 3.39 -25.82 -26.13
CA MET A 90 4.11 -24.56 -25.95
C MET A 90 3.33 -23.39 -26.54
N GLN A 91 2.76 -23.54 -27.73
CA GLN A 91 1.92 -22.50 -28.36
C GLN A 91 0.68 -22.19 -27.53
N GLU A 92 -0.04 -23.20 -27.02
CA GLU A 92 -1.17 -23.00 -26.11
C GLU A 92 -0.77 -22.27 -24.82
N THR A 93 0.40 -22.62 -24.27
CA THR A 93 0.94 -21.94 -23.07
C THR A 93 1.24 -20.46 -23.35
N ILE A 94 1.88 -20.17 -24.49
CA ILE A 94 2.17 -18.80 -24.92
C ILE A 94 0.87 -18.01 -25.13
N GLN A 95 -0.14 -18.62 -25.77
CA GLN A 95 -1.44 -18.01 -26.01
C GLN A 95 -2.15 -17.68 -24.68
N SER A 96 -2.20 -18.64 -23.75
CA SER A 96 -2.80 -18.45 -22.43
C SER A 96 -2.14 -17.32 -21.63
N ILE A 97 -0.80 -17.24 -21.66
CA ILE A 97 -0.07 -16.15 -20.98
C ILE A 97 -0.31 -14.81 -21.68
N THR A 98 -0.41 -14.79 -23.01
CA THR A 98 -0.71 -13.59 -23.80
C THR A 98 -2.09 -13.02 -23.48
N GLU A 99 -3.11 -13.88 -23.40
CA GLU A 99 -4.47 -13.48 -23.00
C GLU A 99 -4.52 -12.94 -21.56
N LYS A 100 -3.79 -13.56 -20.63
CA LYS A 100 -3.63 -13.04 -19.27
C LYS A 100 -2.94 -11.68 -19.26
N ALA A 101 -1.90 -11.47 -20.06
CA ALA A 101 -1.21 -10.19 -20.17
C ALA A 101 -2.11 -9.10 -20.76
N ALA A 102 -2.93 -9.42 -21.77
CA ALA A 102 -3.93 -8.52 -22.32
C ALA A 102 -5.00 -8.14 -21.28
N SER A 103 -5.51 -9.11 -20.52
CA SER A 103 -6.43 -8.88 -19.41
C SER A 103 -5.83 -7.97 -18.31
N SER A 104 -4.57 -8.23 -17.92
CA SER A 104 -3.82 -7.40 -16.97
C SER A 104 -3.63 -5.98 -17.48
N THR A 105 -3.35 -5.82 -18.78
CA THR A 105 -3.23 -4.51 -19.43
C THR A 105 -4.54 -3.72 -19.33
N GLY A 106 -5.69 -4.37 -19.58
CA GLY A 106 -7.01 -3.75 -19.41
C GLY A 106 -7.31 -3.34 -17.97
N LYS A 107 -6.84 -4.12 -16.97
CA LYS A 107 -6.97 -3.74 -15.55
C LYS A 107 -6.11 -2.53 -15.20
N ILE A 108 -4.88 -2.46 -15.72
CA ILE A 108 -3.96 -1.34 -15.50
C ILE A 108 -4.52 -0.05 -16.12
N THR A 109 -5.04 -0.09 -17.34
CA THR A 109 -5.63 1.11 -17.99
C THR A 109 -6.85 1.61 -17.21
N ASN A 110 -7.72 0.72 -16.74
CA ASN A 110 -8.85 1.08 -15.87
C ASN A 110 -8.38 1.71 -14.54
N LEU A 111 -7.36 1.14 -13.89
CA LEU A 111 -6.80 1.71 -12.66
C LEU A 111 -6.17 3.08 -12.90
N LYS A 112 -5.51 3.28 -14.05
CA LYS A 112 -4.94 4.58 -14.44
C LYS A 112 -6.02 5.64 -14.62
N LEU A 113 -7.14 5.30 -15.26
CA LEU A 113 -8.31 6.20 -15.38
C LEU A 113 -8.87 6.55 -14.00
N LYS A 114 -9.08 5.56 -13.13
CA LYS A 114 -9.57 5.80 -11.75
C LYS A 114 -8.61 6.66 -10.93
N LEU A 115 -7.30 6.52 -11.14
CA LEU A 115 -6.29 7.34 -10.49
C LEU A 115 -6.40 8.80 -10.94
N GLN A 116 -6.51 9.02 -12.25
CA GLN A 116 -6.69 10.35 -12.83
C GLN A 116 -7.99 11.03 -12.35
N GLU A 117 -9.11 10.29 -12.31
CA GLU A 117 -10.36 10.79 -11.74
C GLU A 117 -10.22 11.17 -10.25
N SER A 118 -9.49 10.36 -9.49
CA SER A 118 -9.22 10.62 -8.07
C SER A 118 -8.37 11.88 -7.87
N GLU A 119 -7.38 12.12 -8.74
CA GLU A 119 -6.55 13.35 -8.71
C GLU A 119 -7.39 14.59 -9.02
N SER A 120 -8.24 14.55 -10.04
CA SER A 120 -9.17 15.65 -10.36
C SER A 120 -10.09 15.97 -9.19
N ARG A 121 -10.67 14.95 -8.53
CA ARG A 121 -11.51 15.16 -7.33
C ARG A 121 -10.73 15.76 -6.17
N LYS A 122 -9.48 15.33 -5.95
CA LYS A 122 -8.62 15.90 -4.90
C LYS A 122 -8.34 17.38 -5.18
N LEU A 123 -8.04 17.73 -6.43
CA LEU A 123 -7.80 19.12 -6.84
C LEU A 123 -9.03 20.00 -6.60
N ASP A 124 -10.23 19.51 -6.91
CA ASP A 124 -11.48 20.25 -6.66
C ASP A 124 -11.74 20.46 -5.17
N LEU A 125 -11.45 19.47 -4.32
CA LEU A 125 -11.56 19.60 -2.87
C LEU A 125 -10.58 20.64 -2.32
N VAL A 126 -9.32 20.65 -2.80
CA VAL A 126 -8.32 21.65 -2.42
C VAL A 126 -8.82 23.05 -2.78
N LYS A 127 -9.28 23.27 -4.02
CA LYS A 127 -9.82 24.58 -4.44
C LYS A 127 -11.03 25.03 -3.62
N LYS A 128 -11.88 24.10 -3.17
CA LYS A 128 -13.00 24.42 -2.28
C LYS A 128 -12.52 24.82 -0.89
N ASN A 129 -11.47 24.17 -0.39
CA ASN A 129 -10.89 24.48 0.91
C ASN A 129 -10.23 25.85 0.90
N ASP A 130 -9.45 26.18 -0.14
CA ASP A 130 -8.81 27.50 -0.30
C ASP A 130 -9.85 28.63 -0.26
N LYS A 131 -10.96 28.47 -0.98
CA LYS A 131 -12.07 29.45 -0.98
C LYS A 131 -12.71 29.63 0.41
N LEU A 132 -12.81 28.57 1.20
CA LEU A 132 -13.35 28.67 2.57
C LEU A 132 -12.33 29.32 3.51
N CYS A 133 -11.04 29.05 3.35
CA CYS A 133 -9.99 29.75 4.08
C CYS A 133 -10.05 31.26 3.81
N ASP A 134 -10.14 31.67 2.54
CA ASP A 134 -10.29 33.08 2.17
C ASP A 134 -11.55 33.71 2.80
N GLN A 135 -12.67 32.98 2.82
CA GLN A 135 -13.91 33.44 3.43
C GLN A 135 -13.78 33.64 4.95
N VAL A 136 -13.17 32.68 5.65
CA VAL A 136 -12.93 32.76 7.10
C VAL A 136 -11.98 33.92 7.42
N GLU A 137 -10.93 34.12 6.61
CA GLU A 137 -10.02 35.24 6.80
C GLU A 137 -10.71 36.60 6.63
N CYS A 138 -11.58 36.72 5.62
CA CYS A 138 -12.43 37.91 5.45
C CYS A 138 -13.33 38.16 6.67
N GLN A 139 -13.96 37.12 7.22
CA GLN A 139 -14.80 37.24 8.42
C GLN A 139 -13.99 37.67 9.65
N ILE A 140 -12.78 37.10 9.85
CA ILE A 140 -11.88 37.48 10.94
C ILE A 140 -11.49 38.96 10.85
N GLN A 141 -11.17 39.45 9.64
CA GLN A 141 -10.84 40.86 9.43
C GLN A 141 -12.02 41.77 9.77
N LEU A 142 -13.24 41.42 9.35
CA LEU A 142 -14.45 42.17 9.67
C LEU A 142 -14.70 42.23 11.19
N LEU A 143 -14.52 41.10 11.89
CA LEU A 143 -14.65 41.04 13.35
C LEU A 143 -13.60 41.91 14.05
N LYS A 144 -12.35 41.92 13.57
CA LYS A 144 -11.29 42.80 14.09
C LYS A 144 -11.65 44.28 13.93
N GLN A 145 -12.14 44.68 12.76
CA GLN A 145 -12.60 46.05 12.51
C GLN A 145 -13.75 46.45 13.43
N ASN A 146 -14.76 45.59 13.57
CA ASN A 146 -15.89 45.82 14.46
C ASN A 146 -15.44 45.94 15.93
N ASN A 147 -14.50 45.09 16.37
CA ASN A 147 -13.95 45.17 17.73
C ASN A 147 -13.24 46.50 17.97
N HIS A 148 -12.43 46.99 17.01
CA HIS A 148 -11.82 48.32 17.11
C HIS A 148 -12.85 49.45 17.24
N VAL A 149 -13.96 49.39 16.48
CA VAL A 149 -15.04 50.38 16.58
C VAL A 149 -15.70 50.33 17.97
N TRP A 150 -15.94 49.13 18.50
CA TRP A 150 -16.50 48.95 19.85
C TRP A 150 -15.57 49.47 20.93
N GLN A 151 -14.27 49.17 20.85
CA GLN A 151 -13.27 49.67 21.77
C GLN A 151 -13.22 51.20 21.77
N ASN A 152 -13.20 51.82 20.59
CA ASN A 152 -13.22 53.28 20.46
C ASN A 152 -14.47 53.89 21.12
N ARG A 153 -15.65 53.29 20.92
CA ARG A 153 -16.89 53.76 21.55
C ARG A 153 -16.84 53.62 23.07
N TYR A 154 -16.33 52.48 23.56
CA TYR A 154 -16.15 52.24 24.98
C TYR A 154 -15.22 53.30 25.61
N ASP A 155 -14.07 53.55 24.98
CA ASP A 155 -13.08 54.53 25.46
C ASP A 155 -13.63 55.97 25.47
N ILE A 156 -14.52 56.32 24.51
CA ILE A 156 -15.22 57.61 24.50
C ILE A 156 -16.17 57.71 25.70
N VAL A 157 -16.99 56.68 25.93
CA VAL A 157 -17.95 56.65 27.04
C VAL A 157 -17.21 56.69 28.39
N GLN A 158 -16.12 55.93 28.52
CA GLN A 158 -15.31 55.90 29.73
C GLN A 158 -14.68 57.28 30.04
N ARG A 159 -14.22 58.00 29.01
CA ARG A 159 -13.75 59.39 29.16
C ARG A 159 -14.87 60.32 29.59
N ALA A 160 -16.04 60.25 28.96
CA ALA A 160 -17.18 61.10 29.33
C ALA A 160 -17.62 60.89 30.79
N ILE A 161 -17.62 59.64 31.28
CA ILE A 161 -17.91 59.33 32.69
C ILE A 161 -16.86 59.97 33.60
N LYS A 162 -15.57 59.87 33.23
CA LYS A 162 -14.48 60.47 34.01
C LYS A 162 -14.61 61.99 34.07
N ASP A 163 -14.93 62.64 32.96
CA ASP A 163 -15.12 64.09 32.89
C ASP A 163 -16.32 64.54 33.73
N LEU A 164 -17.43 63.79 33.68
CA LEU A 164 -18.61 64.05 34.52
C LEU A 164 -18.30 63.92 36.02
N ASN A 165 -17.49 62.94 36.41
CA ASN A 165 -17.05 62.79 37.81
C ASN A 165 -16.19 63.98 38.26
N VAL A 166 -15.22 64.41 37.45
CA VAL A 166 -14.41 65.60 37.76
C VAL A 166 -15.29 66.86 37.87
N GLN A 167 -16.25 67.03 36.96
CA GLN A 167 -17.18 68.16 37.01
C GLN A 167 -18.04 68.13 38.28
N HIS A 168 -18.48 66.95 38.70
CA HIS A 168 -19.22 66.76 39.94
C HIS A 168 -18.38 67.14 41.16
N GLU A 169 -17.13 66.68 41.26
CA GLU A 169 -16.20 67.04 42.33
C GLU A 169 -15.94 68.55 42.41
N VAL A 170 -15.76 69.22 41.27
CA VAL A 170 -15.59 70.68 41.20
C VAL A 170 -16.85 71.39 41.69
N ASN A 171 -18.04 70.96 41.22
CA ASN A 171 -19.30 71.56 41.63
C ASN A 171 -19.54 71.41 43.14
N VAL A 172 -19.21 70.23 43.71
CA VAL A 172 -19.30 69.98 45.16
C VAL A 172 -18.35 70.91 45.91
N SER A 173 -17.09 71.01 45.49
CA SER A 173 -16.09 71.90 46.13
C SER A 173 -16.52 73.38 46.09
N GLN A 174 -17.06 73.85 44.96
CA GLN A 174 -17.58 75.22 44.84
C GLN A 174 -18.78 75.48 45.75
N LEU A 175 -19.65 74.49 45.94
CA LEU A 175 -20.76 74.58 46.88
C LEU A 175 -20.25 74.65 48.33
N GLU A 176 -19.26 73.83 48.69
CA GLU A 176 -18.61 73.86 50.00
C GLU A 176 -17.97 75.23 50.30
N ASP A 177 -17.20 75.79 49.35
CA ASP A 177 -16.60 77.12 49.49
C ASP A 177 -17.67 78.21 49.65
N LYS A 178 -18.75 78.13 48.87
CA LYS A 178 -19.85 79.10 48.95
C LYS A 178 -20.55 79.03 50.30
N ILE A 179 -20.79 77.82 50.82
CA ILE A 179 -21.34 77.61 52.17
C ILE A 179 -20.40 78.25 53.21
N GLN A 180 -19.10 77.94 53.17
CA GLN A 180 -18.11 78.49 54.08
C GLN A 180 -18.02 80.02 54.02
N SER A 181 -18.14 80.63 52.83
CA SER A 181 -18.12 82.09 52.67
C SER A 181 -19.35 82.80 53.26
N LEU A 182 -20.48 82.08 53.35
CA LEU A 182 -21.73 82.59 53.92
C LEU A 182 -21.79 82.38 55.44
N THR A 183 -21.06 81.40 55.99
CA THR A 183 -21.01 81.11 57.43
C THR A 183 -20.49 82.26 58.32
N PRO A 184 -19.45 83.06 57.96
CA PRO A 184 -18.97 84.15 58.83
C PRO A 184 -19.82 85.42 58.78
N LYS A 185 -20.93 85.45 58.01
CA LYS A 185 -21.86 86.58 57.95
C LYS A 185 -23.12 86.42 58.79
N VAL A 186 -23.28 85.32 59.52
CA VAL A 186 -24.23 85.26 60.63
C VAL A 186 -23.54 85.90 61.82
N PRO A 187 -23.89 87.15 62.21
CA PRO A 187 -23.35 87.70 63.44
C PRO A 187 -23.82 86.77 64.57
N ASN A 188 -22.91 86.40 65.47
CA ASN A 188 -23.26 85.91 66.80
C ASN A 188 -24.19 86.95 67.45
N ARG A 189 -25.50 86.85 67.21
CA ARG A 189 -26.54 87.52 67.99
C ARG A 189 -26.74 86.73 69.27
N ALA A 190 -25.68 86.68 70.09
CA ALA A 190 -25.79 86.19 71.46
C ALA A 190 -26.27 87.29 72.41
N ASP A 191 -26.18 88.58 72.05
CA ASP A 191 -26.48 89.68 72.98
C ASP A 191 -27.45 90.71 72.39
N LYS A 192 -28.77 90.44 72.50
CA LYS A 192 -29.87 91.41 72.75
C LYS A 192 -31.24 90.83 72.34
N PRO A 193 -32.12 90.51 73.29
CA PRO A 193 -33.51 90.17 73.01
C PRO A 193 -34.36 91.43 73.14
N GLU A 194 -34.55 92.21 72.06
CA GLU A 194 -35.66 93.17 72.05
C GLU A 194 -36.04 93.65 70.64
N LEU A 195 -37.33 93.46 70.33
CA LEU A 195 -38.12 93.97 69.20
C LEU A 195 -37.76 93.46 67.79
N ILE A 196 -38.26 92.26 67.51
CA ILE A 196 -38.44 91.74 66.15
C ILE A 196 -39.63 92.48 65.52
N SER A 197 -39.35 93.38 64.57
CA SER A 197 -40.36 93.95 63.68
C SER A 197 -41.09 92.84 62.91
N PRO A 198 -42.41 92.97 62.62
CA PRO A 198 -43.18 92.00 61.83
C PRO A 198 -42.53 91.64 60.47
N SER A 199 -41.75 92.57 59.91
CA SER A 199 -41.01 92.37 58.66
C SER A 199 -39.86 91.37 58.79
N ASN A 200 -39.14 91.36 59.92
CA ASN A 200 -38.08 90.38 60.18
C ASN A 200 -38.65 88.98 60.44
N GLN A 201 -39.80 88.89 61.10
CA GLN A 201 -40.45 87.59 61.33
C GLN A 201 -40.98 86.99 60.03
N ALA A 202 -41.52 87.80 59.12
CA ALA A 202 -41.91 87.36 57.79
C ALA A 202 -40.70 86.87 56.97
N TRP A 203 -39.56 87.55 57.06
CA TRP A 203 -38.34 87.16 56.36
C TRP A 203 -37.73 85.87 56.95
N GLN A 204 -37.68 85.75 58.28
CA GLN A 204 -37.25 84.54 58.97
C GLN A 204 -38.14 83.34 58.61
N ASN A 205 -39.46 83.51 58.61
CA ASN A 205 -40.40 82.46 58.21
C ASN A 205 -40.21 82.05 56.74
N LYS A 206 -39.89 83.00 55.85
CA LYS A 206 -39.61 82.70 54.44
C LYS A 206 -38.29 81.96 54.25
N CYS A 207 -37.26 82.29 55.02
CA CYS A 207 -36.00 81.55 55.06
C CYS A 207 -36.20 80.13 55.58
N ASN A 208 -36.87 79.96 56.72
CA ASN A 208 -37.18 78.65 57.27
C ASN A 208 -38.01 77.81 56.28
N ALA A 209 -38.99 78.40 55.60
CA ALA A 209 -39.79 77.70 54.60
C ALA A 209 -38.98 77.28 53.36
N LEU A 210 -38.02 78.10 52.92
CA LEU A 210 -37.11 77.77 51.83
C LEU A 210 -36.09 76.69 52.22
N GLU A 211 -35.57 76.75 53.44
CA GLU A 211 -34.64 75.77 54.00
C GLU A 211 -35.34 74.42 54.18
N GLU A 212 -36.53 74.39 54.77
CA GLU A 212 -37.37 73.19 54.84
C GLU A 212 -37.72 72.64 53.45
N LYS A 213 -38.02 73.51 52.48
CA LYS A 213 -38.29 73.07 51.10
C LYS A 213 -37.04 72.45 50.48
N SER A 214 -35.88 73.07 50.65
CA SER A 214 -34.61 72.55 50.14
C SER A 214 -34.25 71.21 50.77
N VAL A 215 -34.46 71.05 52.07
CA VAL A 215 -34.25 69.77 52.78
C VAL A 215 -35.21 68.70 52.25
N ARG A 216 -36.50 69.04 52.05
CA ARG A 216 -37.48 68.12 51.45
C ARG A 216 -37.10 67.73 50.02
N ASP A 217 -36.69 68.69 49.19
CA ASP A 217 -36.32 68.46 47.80
C ASP A 217 -35.05 67.60 47.69
N LEU A 218 -34.05 67.84 48.56
CA LEU A 218 -32.85 67.00 48.67
C LEU A 218 -33.18 65.58 49.13
N ALA A 219 -34.02 65.41 50.16
CA ALA A 219 -34.45 64.10 50.62
C ALA A 219 -35.22 63.31 49.53
N VAL A 220 -36.01 64.00 48.71
CA VAL A 220 -36.68 63.38 47.54
C VAL A 220 -35.68 62.97 46.47
N GLN A 221 -34.67 63.80 46.18
CA GLN A 221 -33.62 63.46 45.21
C GLN A 221 -32.74 62.30 45.69
N GLU A 222 -32.35 62.29 46.97
CA GLU A 222 -31.59 61.21 47.61
C GLU A 222 -32.35 59.89 47.51
N LYS A 223 -33.63 59.86 47.88
CA LYS A 223 -34.48 58.68 47.74
C LYS A 223 -34.60 58.19 46.29
N LYS A 224 -34.64 59.11 45.33
CA LYS A 224 -34.69 58.77 43.90
C LYS A 224 -33.37 58.18 43.42
N LEU A 225 -32.23 58.74 43.85
CA LEU A 225 -30.90 58.20 43.56
C LEU A 225 -30.70 56.83 44.18
N GLU A 226 -31.16 56.63 45.42
CA GLU A 226 -31.10 55.34 46.10
C GLU A 226 -31.94 54.29 45.37
N THR A 227 -33.17 54.64 44.96
CA THR A 227 -34.03 53.76 44.16
C THR A 227 -33.36 53.38 42.84
N LEU A 228 -32.78 54.36 42.13
CA LEU A 228 -32.09 54.12 40.86
C LEU A 228 -30.84 53.25 41.03
N ASN A 229 -30.09 53.44 42.11
CA ASN A 229 -28.91 52.64 42.42
C ASN A 229 -29.29 51.18 42.73
N VAL A 230 -30.37 50.96 43.49
CA VAL A 230 -30.91 49.62 43.75
C VAL A 230 -31.37 48.97 42.44
N GLU A 231 -32.11 49.68 41.59
CA GLU A 231 -32.52 49.17 40.28
C GLU A 231 -31.32 48.81 39.39
N HIS A 232 -30.30 49.66 39.35
CA HIS A 232 -29.08 49.40 38.60
C HIS A 232 -28.36 48.15 39.10
N GLN A 233 -28.21 47.98 40.42
CA GLN A 233 -27.59 46.79 41.00
C GLN A 233 -28.37 45.51 40.73
N VAL A 234 -29.70 45.57 40.79
CA VAL A 234 -30.57 44.44 40.44
C VAL A 234 -30.38 44.06 38.98
N LEU A 235 -30.40 45.02 38.06
CA LEU A 235 -30.18 44.77 36.63
C LEU A 235 -28.79 44.21 36.36
N LEU A 236 -27.76 44.73 37.02
CA LEU A 236 -26.38 44.24 36.89
C LEU A 236 -26.29 42.78 37.35
N THR A 237 -26.88 42.47 38.50
CA THR A 237 -26.90 41.11 39.07
C THR A 237 -27.66 40.14 38.17
N GLN A 238 -28.83 40.53 37.66
CA GLN A 238 -29.60 39.72 36.72
C GLN A 238 -28.85 39.48 35.41
N SER A 239 -28.18 40.51 34.89
CA SER A 239 -27.38 40.40 33.67
C SER A 239 -26.17 39.46 33.86
N ASN A 240 -25.44 39.61 34.97
CA ASN A 240 -24.32 38.74 35.31
C ASN A 240 -24.79 37.30 35.51
N GLN A 241 -25.90 37.08 36.20
CA GLN A 241 -26.47 35.74 36.39
C GLN A 241 -26.89 35.10 35.07
N ALA A 242 -27.53 35.86 34.17
CA ALA A 242 -27.92 35.38 32.85
C ALA A 242 -26.70 35.01 32.00
N TRP A 243 -25.64 35.81 32.07
CA TRP A 243 -24.38 35.52 31.37
C TRP A 243 -23.70 34.28 31.94
N GLN A 244 -23.62 34.17 33.26
CA GLN A 244 -23.06 32.99 33.94
C GLN A 244 -23.82 31.71 33.58
N ASN A 245 -25.16 31.75 33.60
CA ASN A 245 -25.99 30.61 33.20
C ASN A 245 -25.71 30.19 31.74
N LYS A 246 -25.50 31.17 30.85
CA LYS A 246 -25.16 30.90 29.45
C LYS A 246 -23.78 30.27 29.31
N CYS A 247 -22.78 30.73 30.06
CA CYS A 247 -21.45 30.12 30.11
C CYS A 247 -21.52 28.67 30.59
N ASN A 248 -22.19 28.42 31.72
CA ASN A 248 -22.36 27.06 32.26
C ASN A 248 -23.05 26.12 31.24
N ALA A 249 -24.10 26.60 30.57
CA ALA A 249 -24.80 25.79 29.56
C ALA A 249 -23.92 25.46 28.33
N LEU A 250 -23.01 26.37 27.95
CA LEU A 250 -22.04 26.13 26.89
C LEU A 250 -20.95 25.15 27.32
N GLU A 251 -20.42 25.29 28.53
CA GLU A 251 -19.45 24.36 29.12
C GLU A 251 -20.01 22.94 29.20
N GLU A 252 -21.20 22.77 29.77
CA GLU A 252 -21.88 21.48 29.83
C GLU A 252 -22.11 20.87 28.44
N LYS A 253 -22.48 21.70 27.45
CA LYS A 253 -22.65 21.23 26.07
C LYS A 253 -21.33 20.77 25.48
N CYS A 254 -20.25 21.53 25.67
CA CYS A 254 -18.92 21.16 25.20
C CYS A 254 -18.45 19.84 25.82
N VAL A 255 -18.67 19.64 27.13
CA VAL A 255 -18.34 18.38 27.81
C VAL A 255 -19.13 17.21 27.21
N ARG A 256 -20.43 17.36 26.97
CA ARG A 256 -21.25 16.31 26.33
C ARG A 256 -20.80 16.02 24.89
N ASP A 257 -20.49 17.05 24.12
CA ASP A 257 -20.00 16.88 22.74
C ASP A 257 -18.65 16.13 22.72
N LEU A 258 -17.75 16.40 23.68
CA LEU A 258 -16.48 15.70 23.85
C LEU A 258 -16.68 14.22 24.24
N ASP A 259 -17.55 13.92 25.22
CA ASP A 259 -17.87 12.54 25.62
C ASP A 259 -18.43 11.71 24.44
N VAL A 260 -19.27 12.32 23.60
CA VAL A 260 -19.78 11.67 22.38
C VAL A 260 -18.66 11.42 21.37
N GLN A 261 -17.72 12.35 21.19
CA GLN A 261 -16.59 12.17 20.29
C GLN A 261 -15.63 11.09 20.80
N GLU A 262 -15.35 11.05 22.10
CA GLU A 262 -14.50 10.05 22.74
C GLU A 262 -15.07 8.64 22.55
N LYS A 263 -16.36 8.44 22.82
CA LYS A 263 -17.05 7.14 22.56
C LYS A 263 -17.01 6.71 21.10
N LYS A 264 -17.09 7.66 20.17
CA LYS A 264 -16.98 7.38 18.74
C LYS A 264 -15.56 6.96 18.35
N LEU A 265 -14.54 7.62 18.91
CA LEU A 265 -13.14 7.24 18.72
C LEU A 265 -12.84 5.86 19.30
N GLU A 266 -13.38 5.56 20.48
CA GLU A 266 -13.24 4.24 21.11
C GLU A 266 -13.86 3.14 20.25
N THR A 267 -15.09 3.33 19.78
CA THR A 267 -15.75 2.40 18.84
C THR A 267 -14.91 2.18 17.58
N LEU A 268 -14.41 3.26 16.97
CA LEU A 268 -13.60 3.17 15.76
C LEU A 268 -12.27 2.44 16.00
N ASN A 269 -11.66 2.65 17.17
CA ASN A 269 -10.43 1.95 17.55
C ASN A 269 -10.67 0.45 17.73
N VAL A 270 -11.78 0.06 18.36
CA VAL A 270 -12.19 -1.34 18.49
C VAL A 270 -12.42 -1.97 17.12
N GLU A 271 -13.14 -1.31 16.21
CA GLU A 271 -13.36 -1.77 14.84
C GLU A 271 -12.03 -1.95 14.08
N HIS A 272 -11.11 -0.99 14.23
CA HIS A 272 -9.78 -1.06 13.61
C HIS A 272 -8.99 -2.27 14.11
N GLN A 273 -8.99 -2.54 15.42
CA GLN A 273 -8.33 -3.69 16.02
C GLN A 273 -8.92 -5.02 15.52
N VAL A 274 -10.26 -5.11 15.41
CA VAL A 274 -10.93 -6.28 14.84
C VAL A 274 -10.50 -6.51 13.39
N LEU A 275 -10.47 -5.45 12.56
CA LEU A 275 -10.03 -5.56 11.17
C LEU A 275 -8.57 -5.98 11.04
N LEU A 276 -7.68 -5.48 11.89
CA LEU A 276 -6.28 -5.90 11.94
C LEU A 276 -6.15 -7.37 12.31
N SER A 277 -6.91 -7.84 13.30
CA SER A 277 -6.94 -9.24 13.70
C SER A 277 -7.41 -10.15 12.56
N ILE A 278 -8.51 -9.80 11.89
CA ILE A 278 -9.01 -10.54 10.72
C ILE A 278 -7.97 -10.58 9.60
N ARG A 279 -7.30 -9.46 9.31
CA ARG A 279 -6.25 -9.39 8.29
C ARG A 279 -5.07 -10.29 8.63
N ASN A 280 -4.61 -10.25 9.88
CA ASN A 280 -3.49 -11.08 10.33
C ASN A 280 -3.84 -12.56 10.28
N GLN A 281 -5.07 -12.95 10.67
CA GLN A 281 -5.54 -14.33 10.55
C GLN A 281 -5.59 -14.79 9.09
N ALA A 282 -6.11 -13.96 8.19
CA ALA A 282 -6.17 -14.30 6.76
C ALA A 282 -4.77 -14.47 6.15
N TRP A 283 -3.81 -13.63 6.54
CA TRP A 283 -2.42 -13.75 6.13
C TRP A 283 -1.78 -15.02 6.67
N GLN A 284 -1.97 -15.33 7.96
CA GLN A 284 -1.48 -16.56 8.58
C GLN A 284 -2.04 -17.80 7.87
N ASN A 285 -3.34 -17.83 7.57
CA ASN A 285 -3.98 -18.93 6.84
C ASN A 285 -3.36 -19.11 5.44
N MET A 286 -3.04 -18.02 4.74
CA MET A 286 -2.37 -18.07 3.44
C MET A 286 -0.96 -18.66 3.55
N CYS A 287 -0.18 -18.24 4.55
CA CYS A 287 1.16 -18.78 4.82
C CYS A 287 1.10 -20.29 5.09
N ASN A 288 0.20 -20.73 5.99
CA ASN A 288 0.02 -22.15 6.30
C ASN A 288 -0.37 -22.96 5.06
N SER A 289 -1.26 -22.42 4.22
CA SER A 289 -1.67 -23.10 2.97
C SER A 289 -0.52 -23.27 1.97
N LEU A 290 0.36 -22.28 1.87
CA LEU A 290 1.55 -22.36 1.02
C LEU A 290 2.56 -23.37 1.56
N GLU A 291 2.75 -23.42 2.87
CA GLU A 291 3.63 -24.39 3.54
C GLU A 291 3.12 -25.81 3.33
N GLU A 292 1.83 -26.07 3.57
CA GLU A 292 1.20 -27.38 3.31
C GLU A 292 1.29 -27.79 1.84
N LYS A 293 1.17 -26.85 0.91
CA LYS A 293 1.33 -27.13 -0.52
C LYS A 293 2.78 -27.47 -0.85
N GLY A 294 3.74 -26.80 -0.23
CA GLY A 294 5.17 -27.11 -0.34
C GLY A 294 5.48 -28.52 0.16
N VAL A 295 5.01 -28.87 1.36
CA VAL A 295 5.17 -30.22 1.94
C VAL A 295 4.56 -31.29 1.05
N ARG A 296 3.32 -31.08 0.55
CA ARG A 296 2.68 -32.02 -0.38
C ARG A 296 3.46 -32.21 -1.69
N ASN A 297 3.97 -31.13 -2.26
CA ASN A 297 4.76 -31.21 -3.48
C ASN A 297 6.06 -31.99 -3.29
N LEU A 298 6.74 -31.80 -2.14
CA LEU A 298 7.94 -32.55 -1.79
C LEU A 298 7.64 -34.05 -1.63
N ALA A 299 6.56 -34.40 -0.93
CA ALA A 299 6.14 -35.79 -0.78
C ALA A 299 5.86 -36.47 -2.13
N ILE A 300 5.17 -35.78 -3.04
CA ILE A 300 4.92 -36.28 -4.41
C ILE A 300 6.24 -36.44 -5.19
N GLN A 301 7.19 -35.52 -5.03
CA GLN A 301 8.50 -35.63 -5.67
C GLN A 301 9.29 -36.82 -5.15
N GLU A 302 9.27 -37.06 -3.84
CA GLU A 302 9.93 -38.17 -3.19
C GLU A 302 9.33 -39.51 -3.65
N GLU A 303 8.00 -39.63 -3.69
CA GLU A 303 7.30 -40.80 -4.21
C GLU A 303 7.66 -41.09 -5.69
N LYS A 304 7.72 -40.05 -6.53
CA LYS A 304 8.16 -40.18 -7.92
C LYS A 304 9.61 -40.63 -8.03
N SER A 305 10.50 -40.09 -7.21
CA SER A 305 11.91 -40.49 -7.15
C SER A 305 12.04 -41.96 -6.76
N GLU A 306 11.31 -42.39 -5.73
CA GLU A 306 11.35 -43.78 -5.27
C GLU A 306 10.79 -44.75 -6.32
N THR A 307 9.69 -44.37 -6.98
CA THR A 307 9.16 -45.12 -8.12
C THR A 307 10.18 -45.24 -9.25
N LEU A 308 10.94 -44.17 -9.52
CA LEU A 308 11.97 -44.17 -10.56
C LEU A 308 13.14 -45.09 -10.19
N LYS A 309 13.58 -45.08 -8.92
CA LYS A 309 14.60 -46.01 -8.41
C LYS A 309 14.15 -47.45 -8.56
N VAL A 310 12.91 -47.79 -8.18
CA VAL A 310 12.36 -49.14 -8.33
C VAL A 310 12.34 -49.57 -9.79
N LYS A 311 11.86 -48.71 -10.70
CA LYS A 311 11.88 -48.99 -12.15
C LYS A 311 13.30 -49.20 -12.68
N HIS A 312 14.25 -48.37 -12.24
CA HIS A 312 15.65 -48.51 -12.62
C HIS A 312 16.24 -49.83 -12.11
N GLN A 313 15.99 -50.19 -10.86
CA GLN A 313 16.41 -51.47 -10.27
C GLN A 313 15.88 -52.66 -11.07
N VAL A 314 14.59 -52.66 -11.41
CA VAL A 314 13.97 -53.72 -12.22
C VAL A 314 14.62 -53.82 -13.60
N LEU A 315 14.87 -52.69 -14.27
CA LEU A 315 15.53 -52.66 -15.57
C LEU A 315 16.97 -53.20 -15.48
N VAL A 316 17.70 -52.84 -14.44
CA VAL A 316 19.06 -53.36 -14.19
C VAL A 316 19.03 -54.87 -14.00
N CYS A 317 18.12 -55.41 -13.17
CA CYS A 317 17.97 -56.87 -13.00
C CYS A 317 17.65 -57.58 -14.33
N GLN A 318 16.76 -57.02 -15.16
CA GLN A 318 16.42 -57.58 -16.47
C GLN A 318 17.62 -57.61 -17.42
N LEU A 319 18.41 -56.54 -17.45
CA LEU A 319 19.62 -56.47 -18.27
C LEU A 319 20.70 -57.45 -17.78
N GLU A 320 20.85 -57.62 -16.47
CA GLU A 320 21.76 -58.61 -15.89
C GLU A 320 21.36 -60.05 -16.27
N GLU A 321 20.07 -60.38 -16.20
CA GLU A 321 19.54 -61.68 -16.67
C GLU A 321 19.77 -61.90 -18.17
N GLU A 322 19.57 -60.88 -18.99
CA GLU A 322 19.78 -60.96 -20.44
C GLU A 322 21.27 -61.14 -20.79
N ILE A 323 22.16 -60.41 -20.13
CA ILE A 323 23.61 -60.57 -20.27
C ILE A 323 24.04 -61.99 -19.86
N GLN A 324 23.51 -62.51 -18.76
CA GLN A 324 23.81 -63.87 -18.30
C GLN A 324 23.34 -64.91 -19.33
N SER A 325 22.11 -64.80 -19.84
CA SER A 325 21.58 -65.67 -20.89
C SER A 325 22.41 -65.62 -22.17
N LEU A 326 22.83 -64.43 -22.60
CA LEU A 326 23.69 -64.28 -23.78
C LEU A 326 25.07 -64.90 -23.56
N THR A 327 25.64 -64.75 -22.37
CA THR A 327 26.94 -65.34 -22.01
C THR A 327 26.90 -66.86 -22.07
N GLU A 328 25.85 -67.48 -21.54
CA GLU A 328 25.63 -68.94 -21.61
C GLU A 328 25.43 -69.42 -23.06
N ARG A 329 24.67 -68.66 -23.87
CA ARG A 329 24.50 -68.95 -25.31
C ARG A 329 25.83 -68.88 -26.07
N CYS A 330 26.64 -67.87 -25.78
CA CYS A 330 27.97 -67.73 -26.36
C CYS A 330 28.88 -68.89 -25.94
N ALA A 331 28.87 -69.31 -24.67
CA ALA A 331 29.65 -70.44 -24.20
C ALA A 331 29.26 -71.74 -24.93
N SER A 332 27.97 -72.04 -25.01
CA SER A 332 27.44 -73.21 -25.73
C SER A 332 27.81 -73.19 -27.22
N SER A 333 27.64 -72.05 -27.89
CA SER A 333 28.04 -71.90 -29.30
C SER A 333 29.55 -72.09 -29.48
N ASN A 334 30.36 -71.66 -28.52
CA ASN A 334 31.80 -71.85 -28.56
C ASN A 334 32.19 -73.33 -28.40
N ASP A 335 31.48 -74.08 -27.55
CA ASP A 335 31.66 -75.53 -27.40
C ASP A 335 31.29 -76.26 -28.71
N GLU A 336 30.20 -75.88 -29.38
CA GLU A 336 29.85 -76.38 -30.71
C GLU A 336 30.95 -76.07 -31.74
N ILE A 337 31.50 -74.85 -31.75
CA ILE A 337 32.60 -74.48 -32.65
C ILE A 337 33.84 -75.34 -32.38
N ILE A 338 34.18 -75.59 -31.11
CA ILE A 338 35.30 -76.44 -30.72
C ILE A 338 35.07 -77.88 -31.20
N GLN A 339 33.86 -78.41 -31.03
CA GLN A 339 33.50 -79.75 -31.49
C GLN A 339 33.61 -79.87 -33.01
N VAL A 340 33.02 -78.93 -33.77
CA VAL A 340 33.12 -78.90 -35.24
C VAL A 340 34.57 -78.79 -35.71
N ARG A 341 35.40 -78.00 -35.01
CA ARG A 341 36.85 -77.94 -35.31
C ARG A 341 37.53 -79.30 -35.10
N TYR A 342 37.21 -80.01 -34.02
CA TYR A 342 37.77 -81.33 -33.75
C TYR A 342 37.33 -82.37 -34.80
N GLU A 343 36.04 -82.37 -35.16
CA GLU A 343 35.50 -83.22 -36.23
C GLU A 343 36.16 -82.95 -37.58
N ASN A 344 36.39 -81.66 -37.92
CA ASN A 344 37.11 -81.28 -39.14
C ASN A 344 38.56 -81.80 -39.13
N VAL A 345 39.28 -81.69 -38.01
CA VAL A 345 40.64 -82.23 -37.87
C VAL A 345 40.64 -83.75 -38.06
N LEU A 346 39.67 -84.46 -37.46
CA LEU A 346 39.54 -85.91 -37.60
C LEU A 346 39.24 -86.32 -39.06
N LEU A 347 38.35 -85.58 -39.73
CA LEU A 347 38.02 -85.78 -41.14
C LEU A 347 39.22 -85.53 -42.05
N GLU A 348 39.98 -84.46 -41.80
CA GLU A 348 41.23 -84.17 -42.50
C GLU A 348 42.22 -85.34 -42.37
N ASP A 349 42.39 -85.89 -41.17
CA ASP A 349 43.26 -87.05 -40.92
C ASP A 349 42.78 -88.32 -41.64
N ILE A 350 41.47 -88.59 -41.64
CA ILE A 350 40.87 -89.71 -42.39
C ILE A 350 41.11 -89.54 -43.89
N CYS A 351 40.88 -88.34 -44.43
CA CYS A 351 41.12 -88.02 -45.84
C CYS A 351 42.60 -88.16 -46.21
N LEU A 352 43.52 -87.68 -45.36
CA LEU A 352 44.96 -87.84 -45.55
C LEU A 352 45.38 -89.32 -45.53
N ASN A 353 44.83 -90.13 -44.62
CA ASN A 353 45.10 -91.56 -44.54
C ASN A 353 44.51 -92.34 -45.73
N GLN A 354 43.32 -91.99 -46.21
CA GLN A 354 42.75 -92.55 -47.43
C GLN A 354 43.58 -92.17 -48.66
N LYS A 355 44.03 -90.91 -48.76
CA LYS A 355 44.94 -90.45 -49.81
C LYS A 355 46.24 -91.28 -49.79
N LYS A 356 46.84 -91.52 -48.62
CA LYS A 356 48.01 -92.41 -48.45
C LYS A 356 47.72 -93.87 -48.85
N LYS A 357 46.57 -94.43 -48.49
CA LYS A 357 46.17 -95.80 -48.88
C LYS A 357 45.92 -95.92 -50.39
N ASN A 358 45.29 -94.92 -51.01
CA ASN A 358 45.00 -94.88 -52.45
C ASN A 358 46.24 -94.53 -53.30
N LEU A 359 47.28 -93.96 -52.69
CA LEU A 359 48.62 -93.84 -53.30
C LEU A 359 49.33 -95.20 -53.46
N GLY A 360 48.84 -96.27 -52.83
CA GLY A 360 49.46 -97.61 -52.89
C GLY A 360 49.49 -98.24 -54.30
N THR A 361 48.56 -97.87 -55.18
CA THR A 361 48.48 -98.35 -56.57
C THR A 361 48.55 -97.23 -57.62
N PHE A 362 48.07 -96.02 -57.32
CA PHE A 362 48.17 -94.89 -58.24
C PHE A 362 49.44 -94.04 -58.04
N GLY A 363 49.95 -93.95 -56.81
CA GLY A 363 51.18 -93.23 -56.47
C GLY A 363 52.44 -93.92 -57.02
N ARG A 364 52.50 -95.25 -56.95
CA ARG A 364 53.58 -96.03 -57.61
C ARG A 364 53.64 -95.78 -59.12
N LYS A 365 52.48 -95.73 -59.81
CA LYS A 365 52.43 -95.42 -61.25
C LYS A 365 52.89 -93.99 -61.60
N MET A 366 52.68 -93.02 -60.71
CA MET A 366 53.17 -91.64 -60.90
C MET A 366 54.68 -91.53 -60.64
N GLN A 367 55.20 -92.19 -59.60
CA GLN A 367 56.64 -92.25 -59.32
C GLN A 367 57.43 -92.99 -60.40
N ASP A 368 56.87 -94.07 -60.97
CA ASP A 368 57.47 -94.76 -62.12
C ASP A 368 57.50 -93.87 -63.37
N ARG A 369 56.46 -93.05 -63.59
CA ARG A 369 56.41 -92.06 -64.68
C ARG A 369 57.41 -90.94 -64.50
N GLU A 370 57.61 -90.46 -63.29
CA GLU A 370 58.56 -89.38 -62.98
C GLU A 370 60.01 -89.87 -63.10
N THR A 371 60.30 -91.11 -62.69
CA THR A 371 61.61 -91.74 -62.95
C THR A 371 61.82 -92.08 -64.44
N GLU A 372 60.79 -92.45 -65.20
CA GLU A 372 60.90 -92.62 -66.66
C GLU A 372 61.17 -91.30 -67.39
N LEU A 373 60.47 -90.22 -67.00
CA LEU A 373 60.69 -88.87 -67.55
C LEU A 373 62.09 -88.36 -67.26
N GLU A 374 62.62 -88.62 -66.07
CA GLU A 374 63.98 -88.22 -65.70
C GLU A 374 65.04 -89.07 -66.44
N LYS A 375 64.79 -90.36 -66.67
CA LYS A 375 65.62 -91.20 -67.56
C LYS A 375 65.61 -90.71 -69.01
N MET A 376 64.46 -90.26 -69.53
CA MET A 376 64.37 -89.66 -70.87
C MET A 376 65.09 -88.32 -70.95
N LYS A 377 64.97 -87.45 -69.94
CA LYS A 377 65.74 -86.19 -69.85
C LYS A 377 67.24 -86.45 -69.85
N GLN A 378 67.73 -87.38 -69.03
CA GLN A 378 69.15 -87.74 -69.00
C GLN A 378 69.63 -88.33 -70.34
N LYS A 379 68.81 -89.15 -71.02
CA LYS A 379 69.11 -89.64 -72.38
C LYS A 379 69.22 -88.51 -73.40
N MET A 380 68.31 -87.53 -73.37
CA MET A 380 68.36 -86.38 -74.29
C MET A 380 69.56 -85.46 -74.00
N LEU A 381 69.96 -85.31 -72.73
CA LEU A 381 71.14 -84.55 -72.36
C LEU A 381 72.45 -85.26 -72.79
N ALA A 382 72.49 -86.60 -72.76
CA ALA A 382 73.63 -87.39 -73.23
C ALA A 382 73.80 -87.40 -74.76
N THR A 383 72.79 -86.97 -75.55
CA THR A 383 72.87 -86.89 -77.02
C THR A 383 73.23 -85.50 -77.56
N ARG A 384 73.45 -84.51 -76.69
CA ARG A 384 73.64 -83.09 -77.08
C ARG A 384 74.98 -82.45 -76.72
N VAL A 385 75.97 -83.21 -76.29
CA VAL A 385 77.35 -82.75 -76.03
C VAL A 385 78.26 -83.89 -76.51
N THR A 386 79.05 -83.85 -77.58
CA THR A 386 79.73 -82.78 -78.34
C THR A 386 80.37 -83.41 -79.61
N PRO A 387 80.85 -82.60 -80.58
CA PRO A 387 80.90 -82.88 -82.01
C PRO A 387 82.29 -83.20 -82.60
N SER A 388 82.27 -83.52 -83.90
CA SER A 388 83.41 -83.77 -84.80
C SER A 388 84.22 -82.50 -85.15
N ALA A 389 85.55 -82.66 -85.06
CA ALA A 389 86.66 -82.18 -85.90
C ALA A 389 86.99 -80.69 -86.12
N ASP A 390 88.29 -80.42 -85.96
CA ASP A 390 89.19 -79.52 -86.70
C ASP A 390 88.99 -77.99 -86.73
N GLY A 391 90.10 -77.27 -86.48
CA GLY A 391 90.40 -76.02 -87.18
C GLY A 391 91.12 -74.91 -86.40
N LEU A 392 92.45 -74.82 -86.63
CA LEU A 392 93.40 -73.69 -86.44
C LEU A 392 93.96 -73.36 -85.05
#